data_AF-A0A6A4SUA5-F1
#
_entry.id   AF-A0A6A4SUA5-F1
#
_cell.length_a   1.000
_cell.length_b   1.000
_cell.length_c   1.000
_cell.angle_alpha   90.00
_cell.angle_beta   90.00
_cell.angle_gamma   90.00
#
_symmetry.space_group_name_H-M   'P 1'
#
loop_
_entity.id
_entity.type
_entity.pdbx_description
1 polymer ?
#
loop_
_entity_poly.entity_id
_entity_poly.type
_entity_poly.pdbx_seq_one_letter_code
_entity_poly.pdbx_strand_id
1 'polypeptide(L)'
;MLMPKKNRIAIYELLFKEGVMVAKKDVHLPHHPELTDKNVPNLHVMKAMQSLKSCGYVKEQFAWRHFYWYLTNEGIQYLRDFLHLPPEIVPATLRRQTRPETARPRPKASDVLLSREEKSEQLRKNRHKLNQFTPASTTH
;
A
#
# COMPACT_ATOMS: atom_id res chain seq x y z
N MET A 1 -1.90 -0.74 33.70
CA MET A 1 -2.82 -1.90 33.56
C MET A 1 -2.02 -3.19 33.68
N LEU A 2 -2.46 -4.12 34.51
CA LEU A 2 -1.87 -5.45 34.59
C LEU A 2 -2.23 -6.22 33.31
N MET A 3 -1.22 -6.70 32.57
CA MET A 3 -1.39 -7.43 31.32
C MET A 3 -0.37 -8.59 31.28
N PRO A 4 -0.76 -9.79 30.81
CA PRO A 4 0.18 -10.87 30.58
C PRO A 4 1.33 -10.44 29.66
N LYS A 5 2.58 -10.78 30.03
CA LYS A 5 3.77 -10.42 29.25
C LYS A 5 3.69 -10.90 27.80
N LYS A 6 3.14 -12.10 27.58
CA LYS A 6 2.89 -12.68 26.25
C LYS A 6 2.05 -11.77 25.36
N ASN A 7 0.95 -11.24 25.89
CA ASN A 7 0.04 -10.36 25.15
C ASN A 7 0.70 -9.01 24.83
N ARG A 8 1.49 -8.47 25.76
CA ARG A 8 2.21 -7.22 25.55
C ARG A 8 3.24 -7.35 24.43
N ILE A 9 4.04 -8.43 24.47
CA ILE A 9 5.04 -8.73 23.44
C ILE A 9 4.34 -8.91 22.08
N ALA A 10 3.24 -9.67 22.03
CA ALA A 10 2.47 -9.88 20.80
C ALA A 10 1.99 -8.57 20.14
N ILE A 11 1.49 -7.62 20.94
CA ILE A 11 1.05 -6.31 20.46
C ILE A 11 2.23 -5.51 19.89
N TYR A 12 3.37 -5.54 20.59
CA TYR A 12 4.57 -4.79 20.19
C TYR A 12 5.22 -5.36 18.94
N GLU A 13 5.27 -6.69 18.80
CA GLU A 13 5.74 -7.37 17.60
C GLU A 13 4.91 -6.98 16.38
N LEU A 14 3.58 -6.99 16.49
CA LEU A 14 2.69 -6.61 15.39
C LEU A 14 2.88 -5.13 15.02
N LEU A 15 2.92 -4.25 16.03
CA LEU A 15 3.14 -2.82 15.82
C LEU A 15 4.49 -2.54 15.14
N PHE A 16 5.55 -3.24 15.53
CA PHE A 16 6.88 -3.05 14.95
C PHE A 16 6.96 -3.61 13.53
N LYS A 17 6.32 -4.75 13.26
CA LYS A 17 6.28 -5.37 11.93
C LYS A 17 5.61 -4.46 10.91
N GLU A 18 4.40 -4.00 11.22
CA GLU A 18 3.59 -3.21 10.28
C GLU A 18 3.91 -1.70 10.35
N GLY A 19 4.29 -1.18 11.52
CA GLY A 19 4.52 0.25 11.76
C GLY A 19 3.24 1.08 11.98
N VAL A 20 2.07 0.46 11.80
CA VAL A 20 0.74 1.05 12.01
C VAL A 20 -0.14 0.00 12.70
N MET A 21 -1.05 0.45 13.57
CA MET A 21 -2.07 -0.43 14.14
C MET A 21 -3.42 0.30 14.20
N VAL A 22 -4.50 -0.45 13.98
CA VAL A 22 -5.86 0.08 14.03
C VAL A 22 -6.70 -0.73 14.99
N ALA A 23 -7.46 -0.09 15.88
CA ALA A 23 -8.41 -0.78 16.74
C ALA A 23 -9.75 -0.08 16.83
N LYS A 24 -10.83 -0.86 16.81
CA LYS A 24 -12.17 -0.35 17.12
C LYS A 24 -12.25 0.00 18.60
N LYS A 25 -12.87 1.12 18.96
CA LYS A 25 -13.18 1.51 20.35
C LYS A 25 -14.32 0.65 20.88
N ASP A 26 -13.97 -0.57 21.26
CA ASP A 26 -14.85 -1.56 21.86
C ASP A 26 -14.09 -2.38 22.90
N VAL A 27 -14.43 -2.20 24.17
CA VAL A 27 -13.74 -2.86 25.29
C VAL A 27 -14.20 -4.30 25.51
N HIS A 28 -15.36 -4.67 24.97
CA HIS A 28 -15.98 -5.98 25.18
C HIS A 28 -15.60 -6.98 24.09
N LEU A 29 -14.91 -6.53 23.04
CA LEU A 29 -14.46 -7.39 21.96
C LEU A 29 -13.42 -8.40 22.52
N PRO A 30 -13.73 -9.72 22.50
CA PRO A 30 -12.91 -10.72 23.17
C PRO A 30 -11.56 -10.93 22.48
N HIS A 31 -11.50 -10.72 21.16
CA HIS A 31 -10.29 -10.87 20.36
C HIS A 31 -10.16 -9.72 19.37
N HIS A 32 -8.93 -9.23 19.22
CA HIS A 32 -8.61 -8.22 18.21
C HIS A 32 -8.41 -8.89 16.83
N PRO A 33 -9.02 -8.37 15.74
CA PRO A 33 -9.02 -9.04 14.43
C PRO A 33 -7.62 -9.34 13.87
N GLU A 34 -6.65 -8.44 14.04
CA GLU A 34 -5.26 -8.64 13.57
C GLU A 34 -4.42 -9.55 14.50
N LEU A 35 -4.92 -9.86 15.71
CA LEU A 35 -4.24 -10.68 16.72
C LEU A 35 -5.06 -11.92 17.11
N THR A 36 -5.91 -12.38 16.18
CA THR A 36 -6.82 -13.52 16.40
C THR A 36 -6.04 -14.78 16.82
N ASP A 37 -4.88 -15.04 16.23
CA ASP A 37 -4.06 -16.23 16.52
C ASP A 37 -3.48 -16.25 17.95
N LYS A 38 -3.33 -15.07 18.58
CA LYS A 38 -2.68 -14.91 19.88
C LYS A 38 -3.68 -14.69 21.02
N ASN A 39 -4.99 -14.78 20.76
CA ASN A 39 -6.07 -14.59 21.72
C ASN A 39 -5.96 -13.31 22.55
N VAL A 40 -5.53 -12.20 21.93
CA VAL A 40 -5.34 -10.92 22.63
C VAL A 40 -6.66 -10.13 22.66
N PRO A 41 -7.19 -9.79 23.85
CA PRO A 41 -8.37 -8.92 23.98
C PRO A 41 -8.12 -7.51 23.45
N ASN A 42 -9.15 -6.89 22.88
CA ASN A 42 -9.04 -5.54 22.33
C ASN A 42 -8.75 -4.48 23.42
N LEU A 43 -9.26 -4.68 24.64
CA LEU A 43 -8.92 -3.85 25.80
C LEU A 43 -7.41 -3.78 26.03
N HIS A 44 -6.71 -4.90 25.85
CA HIS A 44 -5.26 -4.95 26.03
C HIS A 44 -4.56 -4.07 25.00
N VAL A 45 -4.97 -4.16 23.73
CA VAL A 45 -4.44 -3.33 22.64
C VAL A 45 -4.64 -1.85 22.95
N MET A 46 -5.88 -1.45 23.27
CA MET A 46 -6.20 -0.05 23.56
C MET A 46 -5.37 0.53 24.71
N LYS A 47 -5.19 -0.24 25.80
CA LYS A 47 -4.46 0.24 26.97
C LYS A 47 -2.94 0.17 26.81
N ALA A 48 -2.40 -0.78 26.05
CA ALA A 48 -1.00 -0.77 25.66
C ALA A 48 -0.68 0.44 24.79
N MET A 49 -1.50 0.71 23.78
CA MET A 49 -1.31 1.86 22.88
C MET A 49 -1.48 3.19 23.60
N GLN A 50 -2.42 3.28 24.54
CA GLN A 50 -2.55 4.46 25.42
C GLN A 50 -1.26 4.73 26.21
N SER A 51 -0.60 3.68 26.71
CA SER A 51 0.68 3.80 27.42
C SER A 51 1.82 4.24 26.50
N LEU A 52 1.89 3.71 25.28
CA LEU A 52 2.92 4.10 24.31
C LEU A 52 2.73 5.55 23.84
N LYS A 53 1.47 5.99 23.66
CA LYS A 53 1.11 7.37 23.35
C LYS A 53 1.57 8.33 24.43
N SER A 54 1.31 8.02 25.71
CA SER A 54 1.73 8.91 26.82
C SER A 54 3.24 9.11 26.90
N CYS A 55 4.02 8.18 26.38
CA CYS A 55 5.48 8.26 26.32
C CYS A 55 6.01 8.88 25.01
N GLY A 56 5.15 9.25 24.06
CA GLY A 56 5.58 9.83 22.77
C GLY A 56 6.02 8.83 21.69
N TYR A 57 5.95 7.53 21.96
CA TYR A 57 6.39 6.48 21.02
C TYR A 57 5.42 6.25 19.85
N VAL A 58 4.18 6.69 19.98
CA VAL A 58 3.12 6.46 18.99
C VAL A 58 2.28 7.72 18.86
N LYS A 59 1.94 8.08 17.62
CA LYS A 59 0.98 9.13 17.30
C LYS A 59 -0.41 8.51 17.15
N GLU A 60 -1.37 9.01 17.92
CA GLU A 60 -2.77 8.56 17.86
C GLU A 60 -3.61 9.52 17.02
N GLN A 61 -4.49 8.95 16.20
CA GLN A 61 -5.59 9.62 15.51
C GLN A 61 -6.88 8.85 15.80
N PHE A 62 -7.96 9.54 16.15
CA PHE A 62 -9.24 8.91 16.46
C PHE A 62 -10.33 9.41 15.52
N ALA A 63 -10.95 8.50 14.78
CA ALA A 63 -12.02 8.83 13.85
C ALA A 63 -13.03 7.67 13.75
N TRP A 64 -14.32 7.98 13.65
CA TRP A 64 -15.39 6.98 13.42
C TRP A 64 -15.40 5.80 14.42
N ARG A 65 -15.06 6.05 15.70
CA ARG A 65 -14.86 5.01 16.72
C ARG A 65 -13.69 4.04 16.46
N HIS A 66 -12.75 4.41 15.59
CA HIS A 66 -11.52 3.68 15.36
C HIS A 66 -10.32 4.51 15.83
N PHE A 67 -9.41 3.85 16.53
CA PHE A 67 -8.08 4.35 16.84
C PHE A 67 -7.13 3.96 15.72
N TYR A 68 -6.36 4.93 15.26
CA TYR A 68 -5.28 4.77 14.30
C TYR A 68 -4.00 5.19 15.00
N TRP A 69 -3.03 4.28 15.05
CA TRP A 69 -1.75 4.52 15.71
C TRP A 69 -0.62 4.41 14.70
N TYR A 70 0.23 5.43 14.68
CA TYR A 70 1.41 5.50 13.84
C TYR A 70 2.65 5.45 14.72
N LEU A 71 3.56 4.52 14.43
CA LEU A 71 4.80 4.41 15.17
C LEU A 71 5.73 5.59 14.83
N THR A 72 6.29 6.25 15.85
CA THR A 72 7.25 7.35 15.68
C THR A 72 8.68 6.82 15.64
N ASN A 73 9.63 7.65 15.18
CA ASN A 73 11.05 7.24 15.13
C ASN A 73 11.61 6.86 16.52
N GLU A 74 11.20 7.57 17.56
CA GLU A 74 11.55 7.26 18.96
C GLU A 74 10.92 5.93 19.40
N GLY A 75 9.66 5.68 19.02
CA GLY A 75 8.99 4.41 19.28
C GLY A 75 9.64 3.22 18.60
N ILE A 76 10.20 3.40 17.40
CA ILE A 76 10.97 2.36 16.70
C ILE A 76 12.19 1.95 17.54
N GLN A 77 12.93 2.91 18.08
CA GLN A 77 14.09 2.63 18.94
C GLN A 77 13.67 1.90 20.22
N TYR A 78 12.64 2.41 20.91
CA TYR A 78 12.11 1.79 22.12
C TYR A 78 11.68 0.33 21.91
N LEU A 79 10.91 0.07 20.85
CA LEU A 79 10.43 -1.29 20.56
C LEU A 79 11.56 -2.23 20.16
N ARG A 80 12.60 -1.72 19.47
CA ARG A 80 13.79 -2.50 19.12
C ARG A 80 14.55 -2.94 20.36
N ASP A 81 14.78 -2.03 21.30
CA ASP A 81 15.47 -2.32 22.56
C ASP A 81 14.65 -3.28 23.44
N PHE A 82 13.32 -3.10 23.47
CA PHE A 82 12.42 -3.95 24.25
C PHE A 82 12.29 -5.37 23.68
N LEU A 83 12.26 -5.52 22.36
CA LEU A 83 12.16 -6.82 21.68
C LEU A 83 13.52 -7.47 21.43
N HIS A 84 14.62 -6.79 21.73
CA HIS A 84 16.00 -7.23 21.45
C HIS A 84 16.24 -7.63 19.99
N LEU A 85 15.68 -6.84 19.07
CA LEU A 85 15.82 -7.06 17.63
C LEU A 85 17.07 -6.38 17.08
N PRO A 86 17.75 -6.97 16.07
CA PRO A 86 18.89 -6.32 15.43
C PRO A 86 18.48 -5.01 14.74
N PRO A 87 19.41 -4.04 14.61
CA PRO A 87 19.13 -2.70 14.09
C PRO A 87 18.71 -2.67 12.61
N GLU A 88 18.95 -3.77 11.89
CA GLU A 88 18.62 -3.94 10.48
C GLU A 88 17.12 -4.10 10.23
N ILE A 89 16.35 -4.58 11.22
CA ILE A 89 14.91 -4.77 11.04
C ILE A 89 14.21 -3.42 11.18
N VAL A 90 13.57 -3.04 10.09
CA VAL A 90 12.85 -1.79 9.92
C VAL A 90 11.37 -2.11 9.70
N PRO A 91 10.43 -1.34 10.30
CA PRO A 91 9.00 -1.52 10.07
C PRO A 91 8.65 -1.49 8.58
N ALA A 92 7.59 -2.20 8.19
CA ALA A 92 7.14 -2.29 6.81
C ALA A 92 6.92 -0.91 6.14
N THR A 93 6.51 0.10 6.91
CA THR A 93 6.32 1.48 6.45
C THR A 93 7.60 2.16 5.94
N LEU A 94 8.77 1.79 6.46
CA LEU A 94 10.05 2.39 6.08
C LEU A 94 10.84 1.49 5.09
N ARG A 95 10.39 0.25 4.87
CA ARG A 95 10.89 -0.59 3.77
C ARG A 95 10.38 -0.02 2.45
N ARG A 96 11.27 0.59 1.67
CA ARG A 96 10.96 1.04 0.30
C ARG A 96 10.55 -0.18 -0.53
N GLN A 97 9.27 -0.24 -0.92
CA GLN A 97 8.85 -1.20 -1.94
C GLN A 97 9.60 -0.88 -3.23
N THR A 98 10.44 -1.81 -3.69
CA THR A 98 10.86 -1.82 -5.10
C THR A 98 9.62 -2.15 -5.89
N ARG A 99 8.87 -1.13 -6.29
CA ARG A 99 7.81 -1.29 -7.27
C ARG A 99 8.48 -1.90 -8.50
N PRO A 100 8.15 -3.14 -8.92
CA PRO A 100 8.57 -3.58 -10.23
C PRO A 100 7.96 -2.57 -11.19
N GLU A 101 8.82 -1.86 -11.91
CA GLU A 101 8.41 -1.04 -13.02
C GLU A 101 7.85 -1.99 -14.07
N THR A 102 6.58 -2.36 -13.93
CA THR A 102 5.79 -2.93 -15.00
C THR A 102 5.70 -1.86 -16.06
N ALA A 103 6.72 -1.83 -16.92
CA ALA A 103 6.68 -1.74 -18.36
C ALA A 103 5.25 -1.55 -18.91
N ARG A 104 4.69 -0.37 -18.73
CA ARG A 104 3.91 0.22 -19.81
C ARG A 104 4.88 1.16 -20.50
N PRO A 105 5.53 0.76 -21.60
CA PRO A 105 6.21 1.73 -22.43
C PRO A 105 5.14 2.74 -22.82
N ARG A 106 5.18 3.92 -22.21
CA ARG A 106 4.42 5.05 -22.72
C ARG A 106 5.01 5.25 -24.11
N PRO A 107 4.25 5.03 -25.20
CA PRO A 107 4.82 5.19 -26.52
C PRO A 107 5.36 6.61 -26.60
N LYS A 108 6.64 6.75 -26.97
CA LYS A 108 7.24 8.07 -27.15
C LYS A 108 6.40 8.76 -28.22
N ALA A 109 6.14 10.07 -28.05
CA ALA A 109 5.27 10.80 -28.99
C ALA A 109 5.71 10.66 -30.46
N SER A 110 7.01 10.41 -30.69
CA SER A 110 7.59 10.06 -31.99
C SER A 110 7.00 8.79 -32.61
N ASP A 111 6.82 7.72 -31.83
CA ASP A 111 6.33 6.43 -32.33
C ASP A 111 4.86 6.51 -32.73
N VAL A 112 4.08 7.35 -32.03
CA VAL A 112 2.66 7.57 -32.34
C VAL A 112 2.48 8.42 -33.60
N LEU A 113 3.37 9.39 -33.84
CA LEU A 113 3.34 10.23 -35.05
C LEU A 113 3.75 9.45 -36.29
N LEU A 114 4.81 8.64 -36.21
CA LEU A 114 5.23 7.75 -37.30
C LEU A 114 4.10 6.77 -37.68
N SER A 115 3.49 6.13 -36.68
CA SER A 115 2.36 5.22 -36.89
C SER A 115 1.13 5.90 -37.52
N ARG A 116 0.95 7.20 -37.26
CA ARG A 116 -0.16 8.00 -37.80
C ARG A 116 0.12 8.46 -39.23
N GLU A 117 1.37 8.81 -39.54
CA GLU A 117 1.83 9.16 -40.89
C GLU A 117 1.76 7.94 -41.82
N GLU A 118 2.26 6.79 -41.38
CA GLU A 118 2.20 5.53 -42.13
C GLU A 118 0.75 5.13 -42.46
N LYS A 119 -0.16 5.22 -41.48
CA LYS A 119 -1.60 4.97 -41.73
C LYS A 119 -2.20 5.95 -42.72
N SER A 120 -1.77 7.22 -42.68
CA SER A 120 -2.25 8.25 -43.62
C SER A 120 -1.74 8.03 -45.05
N GLU A 121 -0.51 7.56 -45.21
CA GLU A 121 0.05 7.18 -46.51
C GLU A 121 -0.62 5.92 -47.07
N GLN A 122 -0.92 4.95 -46.21
CA GLN A 122 -1.63 3.73 -46.61
C GLN A 122 -3.04 4.06 -47.12
N LEU A 123 -3.74 4.99 -46.46
CA LEU A 123 -5.04 5.50 -46.89
C LEU A 123 -4.96 6.27 -48.21
N ARG A 124 -3.92 7.09 -48.41
CA ARG A 124 -3.66 7.78 -49.69
C ARG A 124 -3.39 6.78 -50.82
N LYS A 125 -2.59 5.75 -50.57
CA LYS A 125 -2.32 4.66 -51.53
C LYS A 125 -3.57 3.86 -51.86
N ASN A 126 -4.40 3.53 -50.87
CA ASN A 126 -5.67 2.83 -51.08
C ASN A 126 -6.68 3.67 -51.88
N ARG A 127 -6.76 4.98 -51.63
CA ARG A 127 -7.61 5.90 -52.41
C ARG A 127 -7.13 6.03 -53.86
N HIS A 128 -5.82 6.07 -54.09
CA HIS A 128 -5.27 6.05 -55.44
C HIS A 128 -5.50 4.72 -56.16
N LYS A 129 -5.44 3.59 -55.45
CA LYS A 129 -5.81 2.27 -56.01
C LYS A 129 -7.27 2.21 -56.42
N LEU A 130 -8.18 2.78 -55.61
CA LEU A 130 -9.61 2.79 -55.91
C LEU A 130 -9.93 3.62 -57.18
N ASN A 131 -9.21 4.71 -57.40
CA ASN A 131 -9.34 5.55 -58.60
C ASN A 131 -8.69 4.95 -59.86
N GLN A 132 -7.94 3.85 -59.75
CA GLN A 132 -7.38 3.13 -60.91
C GLN A 132 -8.30 2.00 -61.41
N PHE A 133 -9.39 1.68 -60.69
CA PHE A 133 -10.30 0.57 -60.99
C PHE A 133 -11.64 0.99 -61.64
N THR A 134 -11.73 2.19 -62.24
CA THR A 134 -12.83 2.49 -63.17
C THR A 134 -12.38 2.22 -64.61
N PRO A 135 -12.70 1.06 -65.21
CA PRO A 135 -12.55 0.91 -66.65
C PRO A 135 -13.60 1.77 -67.36
N ALA A 136 -13.12 2.50 -68.35
CA ALA A 136 -13.94 3.15 -69.35
C ALA A 136 -14.72 2.12 -70.17
N SER A 137 -15.94 2.53 -70.55
CA SER A 137 -16.68 2.11 -71.76
C SER A 137 -17.42 0.77 -71.77
N THR A 138 -18.71 0.81 -72.14
CA THR A 138 -19.32 0.18 -73.35
C THR A 138 -20.85 0.11 -73.16
N THR A 139 -21.63 1.00 -73.78
CA THR A 139 -22.41 0.79 -75.03
C THR A 139 -23.42 -0.37 -74.96
N HIS A 140 -24.71 -0.06 -74.82
CA HIS A 140 -25.77 -0.36 -75.81
C HIS A 140 -27.09 0.31 -75.43
#